data_AF-A0A136N372-F1
#
_entry.id   AF-A0A136N372-F1
#
_cell.length_a   1.000
_cell.length_b   1.000
_cell.length_c   1.000
_cell.angle_alpha   90.00
_cell.angle_beta   90.00
_cell.angle_gamma   90.00
#
_symmetry.space_group_name_H-M   'P 1'
#
loop_
_entity.id
_entity.type
_entity.pdbx_description
1 polymer ?
#
loop_
_entity_poly.entity_id
_entity_poly.type
_entity_poly.pdbx_seq_one_letter_code
_entity_poly.pdbx_strand_id
1 'polypeptide(L)' 'MQNKENEYVKRTQKDYTLAFKLQVVSEIERGELSCRGATNKYGIQGRATITNWLRKYR' A
#
# COMPACT_ATOMS: atom_id res chain seq x y z
N MET A 1 -4.71 -27.78 -9.37
CA MET A 1 -3.66 -26.80 -9.71
C MET A 1 -4.24 -25.44 -9.36
N GLN A 2 -3.82 -24.75 -8.30
CA GLN A 2 -2.63 -23.91 -8.29
C GLN A 2 -2.29 -23.58 -6.81
N ASN A 3 -1.27 -24.22 -6.26
CA ASN A 3 -0.69 -23.77 -5.00
C ASN A 3 0.12 -22.52 -5.35
N LYS A 4 -0.47 -21.32 -5.21
CA LYS A 4 0.31 -20.09 -5.20
C LYS A 4 1.13 -20.14 -3.91
N GLU A 5 2.37 -20.57 -4.04
CA GLU A 5 3.40 -20.44 -3.01
C GLU A 5 3.27 -19.03 -2.42
N ASN A 6 2.96 -18.97 -1.13
CA ASN A 6 3.15 -17.77 -0.34
C ASN A 6 4.66 -17.53 -0.28
N GLU A 7 5.25 -17.05 -1.37
CA GLU A 7 6.60 -16.51 -1.36
C GLU A 7 6.56 -15.35 -0.37
N TYR A 8 7.02 -15.63 0.85
CA TYR A 8 7.21 -14.63 1.87
C TYR A 8 8.33 -13.72 1.37
N VAL A 9 7.95 -12.71 0.58
CA VAL A 9 8.89 -11.68 0.13
C VAL A 9 9.33 -10.95 1.39
N LYS A 10 10.60 -11.15 1.76
CA LYS A 10 11.20 -10.49 2.92
C LYS A 10 10.93 -8.99 2.80
N ARG A 11 10.38 -8.37 3.86
CA ARG A 11 10.11 -6.93 3.85
C ARG A 11 11.43 -6.19 3.65
N THR A 12 11.64 -5.65 2.47
CA THR A 12 12.77 -4.78 2.19
C THR A 12 12.41 -3.37 2.63
N GLN A 13 13.41 -2.63 3.15
CA GLN A 13 13.21 -1.22 3.40
C GLN A 13 12.99 -0.54 2.04
N LYS A 14 11.75 -0.08 1.80
CA LYS A 14 11.41 0.75 0.66
C LYS A 14 11.14 2.15 1.17
N ASP A 15 11.96 3.09 0.75
CA ASP A 15 11.74 4.50 1.04
C ASP A 15 10.71 5.05 0.06
N TYR A 16 9.47 5.15 0.54
CA TYR A 16 8.41 5.82 -0.19
C TYR A 16 8.56 7.33 -0.03
N THR A 17 8.69 8.04 -1.16
CA THR A 17 8.75 9.51 -1.18
C THR A 17 7.47 10.13 -0.61
N LEU A 18 7.56 11.36 -0.13
CA LEU A 18 6.39 12.07 0.41
C LEU A 18 5.28 12.22 -0.64
N ALA A 19 5.63 12.63 -1.86
CA ALA A 19 4.69 12.79 -2.97
C ALA A 19 3.92 11.48 -3.25
N PHE A 20 4.63 10.34 -3.24
CA PHE A 20 4.01 9.04 -3.43
C PHE A 20 3.00 8.71 -2.32
N LYS A 21 3.37 8.96 -1.06
CA LYS A 21 2.47 8.74 0.09
C LYS A 21 1.19 9.56 -0.04
N LEU A 22 1.33 10.84 -0.40
CA LEU A 22 0.19 11.75 -0.58
C LEU A 22 -0.70 11.32 -1.76
N GLN A 23 -0.11 10.88 -2.88
CA GLN A 23 -0.89 10.37 -4.01
C GLN A 23 -1.73 9.15 -3.61
N VAL A 24 -1.13 8.18 -2.91
CA VAL A 24 -1.84 6.98 -2.45
C VAL A 24 -2.95 7.35 -1.47
N VAL A 25 -2.71 8.28 -0.55
CA VAL A 25 -3.73 8.77 0.39
C VAL A 25 -4.89 9.45 -0.35
N SER A 26 -4.59 10.34 -1.29
CA SER A 26 -5.60 11.07 -2.07
C SER A 26 -6.49 10.14 -2.91
N GLU A 27 -5.92 9.13 -3.58
CA GLU A 27 -6.71 8.14 -4.33
C GLU A 27 -7.66 7.33 -3.43
N ILE A 28 -7.26 7.05 -2.19
CA ILE A 28 -8.09 6.34 -1.22
C ILE A 28 -9.19 7.25 -0.67
N GLU A 29 -8.87 8.51 -0.35
CA GLU A 29 -9.84 9.48 0.16
C GLU A 29 -10.90 9.86 -0.89
N ARG A 30 -10.51 9.90 -2.16
CA ARG A 30 -11.42 10.08 -3.31
C ARG A 30 -12.31 8.85 -3.55
N GLY A 31 -12.05 7.72 -2.87
CA GLY A 31 -12.80 6.48 -3.01
C GLY A 31 -12.47 5.67 -4.27
N GLU A 32 -11.43 6.07 -5.04
CA GLU A 32 -11.02 5.37 -6.26
C GLU A 32 -10.33 4.04 -5.95
N LEU A 33 -9.68 3.93 -4.79
CA LEU A 33 -9.03 2.71 -4.33
C LEU A 33 -9.37 2.39 -2.88
N SER A 34 -9.63 1.11 -2.61
CA SER A 34 -9.59 0.59 -1.24
C SER A 34 -8.14 0.38 -0.79
N CYS A 35 -7.88 0.33 0.52
CA CYS A 35 -6.52 0.07 1.02
C CYS A 35 -5.93 -1.24 0.46
N ARG A 36 -6.76 -2.25 0.19
CA ARG A 36 -6.35 -3.52 -0.42
C ARG A 36 -6.08 -3.39 -1.93
N GLY A 37 -6.86 -2.56 -2.60
CA GLY A 37 -6.61 -2.18 -4.00
C GLY A 37 -5.27 -1.43 -4.13
N ALA A 38 -5.02 -0.47 -3.25
CA ALA A 38 -3.77 0.29 -3.22
C ALA A 38 -2.55 -0.59 -2.92
N THR A 39 -2.64 -1.56 -1.98
CA THR A 39 -1.53 -2.51 -1.75
C THR A 39 -1.20 -3.32 -2.99
N ASN A 40 -2.22 -3.79 -3.72
CA ASN A 40 -2.03 -4.59 -4.93
C ASN A 40 -1.52 -3.74 -6.10
N LYS A 41 -2.10 -2.56 -6.33
CA LYS A 41 -1.74 -1.64 -7.42
C LYS A 41 -0.30 -1.14 -7.29
N TYR A 42 0.09 -0.78 -6.07
CA TYR A 42 1.39 -0.17 -5.79
C TYR A 42 2.46 -1.15 -5.29
N GLY A 43 2.13 -2.45 -5.18
CA GLY A 43 3.05 -3.47 -4.67
C GLY A 43 3.50 -3.23 -3.23
N ILE A 44 2.65 -2.59 -2.42
CA ILE A 44 2.91 -2.32 -1.00
C ILE A 44 2.56 -3.59 -0.23
N GLN A 45 3.56 -4.19 0.41
CA GLN A 45 3.42 -5.50 1.07
C GLN A 45 2.49 -5.50 2.29
N GLY A 46 2.14 -4.33 2.83
CA GLY A 46 1.38 -4.23 4.08
C GLY A 46 0.31 -3.16 4.06
N ARG A 47 -0.94 -3.57 4.34
CA ARG A 47 -2.05 -2.63 4.54
C ARG A 47 -1.78 -1.66 5.70
N ALA A 48 -1.09 -2.11 6.75
CA ALA A 48 -0.75 -1.29 7.90
C ALA A 48 0.08 -0.04 7.52
N THR A 49 0.95 -0.15 6.51
CA THR A 49 1.74 0.97 5.99
C THR A 49 0.82 2.07 5.44
N ILE A 50 -0.19 1.68 4.67
CA ILE A 50 -1.19 2.60 4.10
C ILE A 50 -2.06 3.19 5.21
N THR A 51 -2.51 2.39 6.17
CA THR A 51 -3.27 2.89 7.32
C THR A 51 -2.48 3.93 8.12
N ASN A 52 -1.16 3.73 8.30
CA ASN A 52 -0.30 4.71 8.96
C ASN A 52 -0.16 6.00 8.15
N TRP A 53 -0.12 5.92 6.82
CA TRP A 53 -0.12 7.12 5.97
C TRP A 53 -1.44 7.87 6.07
N LEU A 54 -2.57 7.17 5.99
CA LEU A 54 -3.90 7.78 6.17
C LEU A 54 -4.03 8.47 7.54
N ARG A 55 -3.49 7.90 8.61
CA ARG A 55 -3.51 8.53 9.94
C ARG A 55 -2.61 9.76 10.06
N LYS A 56 -1.52 9.81 9.27
CA LYS A 56 -0.51 10.87 9.36
C LYS A 56 -0.79 12.05 8.43
N TYR A 57 -1.45 11.79 7.30
CA TYR A 57 -1.66 12.76 6.22
C TYR A 57 -3.13 13.12 5.97
N ARG A 58 -4.07 12.58 6.77
CA ARG A 58 -5.43 13.12 6.90
C ARG A 58 -5.39 14.37 7.76
#